data_AF-A0A2E2ESM7-F1
#
_entry.id   AF-A0A2E2ESM7-F1
#
_cell.length_a   1.000
_cell.length_b   1.000
_cell.length_c   1.000
_cell.angle_alpha   90.00
_cell.angle_beta   90.00
_cell.angle_gamma   90.00
#
_symmetry.space_group_name_H-M   'P 1'
#
loop_
_entity.id
_entity.type
_entity.pdbx_description
1 polymer ?
#
loop_
_entity_poly.entity_id
_entity_poly.type
_entity_poly.pdbx_seq_one_letter_code
_entity_poly.pdbx_strand_id
1 'polypeptide(L)'
;MLYYNLKINKITQMKFLKILIVSIIFCQIIYSQNENKYVGLIKIKDTLMIKYRVEFDESDGVISGFSISDLGGEHETKSKISGFYDEEKKELSFKEVEIIYTKSPVSLDDFDFCNVHLEHSKFKLGSDKLMGDFKGKFSDGVECVNGELVMSSVEKVAKRVSKFSKKVQKSRKIEDSIKDRLKGVKVLDTLNLNVLKKDEVTSVFTKSKLMKFYIYDGGKIDNDEVTVLQDGKIILLNYKISEKKKLLEVPVANKKTTITIIANSVGNIGTNTTVIEVVDGNNTIKTLTNLNKDEKTKIDILKY
;
A
#
# COMPACT_ATOMS: atom_id res chain seq x y z
N MET A 1 21.93 15.22 68.54
CA MET A 1 22.21 15.93 67.27
C MET A 1 22.19 15.03 66.02
N LEU A 2 22.01 13.70 66.12
CA LEU A 2 21.98 12.77 64.97
C LEU A 2 20.59 12.52 64.36
N TYR A 3 19.50 12.69 65.12
CA TYR A 3 18.15 12.37 64.66
C TYR A 3 17.53 13.42 63.70
N TYR A 4 17.98 14.67 63.78
CA TYR A 4 17.46 15.77 62.96
C TYR A 4 18.04 15.75 61.53
N ASN A 5 19.29 15.30 61.37
CA ASN A 5 19.96 15.25 60.07
C ASN A 5 19.44 14.12 59.15
N LEU A 6 18.94 13.01 59.71
CA LEU A 6 18.37 11.90 58.92
C LEU A 6 17.00 12.24 58.30
N LYS A 7 16.19 13.09 58.96
CA LYS A 7 14.83 13.43 58.52
C LYS A 7 14.83 14.47 57.40
N ILE A 8 15.76 15.41 57.43
CA ILE A 8 15.98 16.40 56.37
C ILE A 8 16.43 15.69 55.09
N ASN A 9 17.36 14.73 55.20
CA ASN A 9 17.90 14.02 54.03
C ASN A 9 16.82 13.20 53.26
N LYS A 10 15.88 12.57 53.98
CA LYS A 10 14.75 11.84 53.38
C LYS A 10 13.75 12.74 52.64
N ILE A 11 13.46 13.93 53.18
CA ILE A 11 12.53 14.88 52.54
C ILE A 11 13.16 15.46 51.26
N THR A 12 14.46 15.76 51.29
CA THR A 12 15.19 16.25 50.11
C THR A 12 15.31 15.15 49.05
N GLN A 13 15.58 13.90 49.43
CA GLN A 13 15.55 12.74 48.51
C GLN A 13 14.17 12.50 47.88
N MET A 14 13.07 12.61 48.64
CA MET A 14 11.72 12.45 48.10
C MET A 14 11.33 13.59 47.15
N LYS A 15 11.81 14.82 47.38
CA LYS A 15 11.64 15.95 46.45
C LYS A 15 12.44 15.74 45.16
N PHE A 16 13.67 15.24 45.25
CA PHE A 16 14.51 14.91 44.10
C PHE A 16 13.91 13.76 43.26
N LEU A 17 13.37 12.73 43.92
CA LEU A 17 12.71 11.61 43.25
C LEU A 17 11.43 12.04 42.52
N LYS A 18 10.64 12.96 43.09
CA LYS A 18 9.47 13.54 42.41
C LYS A 18 9.85 14.39 41.20
N ILE A 19 10.95 15.16 41.27
CA ILE A 19 11.46 15.95 40.13
C ILE A 19 11.98 15.02 39.02
N LEU A 20 12.64 13.92 39.39
CA LEU A 20 13.11 12.90 38.44
C LEU A 20 11.93 12.23 37.71
N ILE A 21 10.86 11.89 38.42
CA ILE A 21 9.65 11.29 37.85
C ILE A 21 8.91 12.27 36.91
N VAL A 22 8.87 13.57 37.25
CA VAL A 22 8.28 14.61 36.38
C VAL A 22 9.12 14.86 35.12
N SER A 23 10.45 14.72 35.21
CA SER A 23 11.37 14.81 34.05
C SER A 23 11.21 13.62 33.09
N ILE A 24 11.04 12.40 33.61
CA ILE A 24 10.83 11.19 32.78
C ILE A 24 9.49 11.23 32.02
N ILE A 25 8.48 11.92 32.56
CA ILE A 25 7.17 12.08 31.90
C ILE A 25 7.23 13.10 30.75
N PHE A 26 8.18 14.06 30.77
CA PHE A 26 8.36 15.04 29.69
C PHE A 26 9.14 14.50 28.47
N CYS A 27 9.78 13.34 28.59
CA CYS A 27 10.45 12.67 27.46
C CYS A 27 9.53 11.82 26.57
N GLN A 28 8.21 11.87 26.78
CA GLN A 28 7.25 11.41 25.79
C GLN A 28 7.24 12.43 24.63
N ILE A 29 8.31 12.47 23.84
CA ILE A 29 8.30 13.14 22.55
C ILE A 29 7.25 12.40 21.73
N ILE A 30 6.07 13.01 21.63
CA ILE A 30 5.04 12.63 20.68
C ILE A 30 5.64 12.95 19.30
N TYR A 31 6.45 12.04 18.76
CA TYR A 31 6.69 12.00 17.34
C TYR A 31 5.35 11.62 16.72
N SER A 32 4.55 12.63 16.38
CA SER A 32 3.54 12.46 15.35
C SER A 32 4.31 12.18 14.07
N GLN A 33 4.61 10.91 13.82
CA GLN A 33 5.10 10.46 12.53
C GLN A 33 3.95 10.67 11.56
N ASN A 34 3.93 11.83 10.92
CA ASN A 34 3.07 12.02 9.77
C ASN A 34 3.59 11.08 8.70
N GLU A 35 2.90 9.96 8.53
CA GLU A 35 3.15 9.08 7.39
C GLU A 35 3.01 9.94 6.12
N ASN A 36 4.08 10.07 5.34
CA ASN A 36 4.07 10.85 4.10
C ASN A 36 3.34 10.04 3.01
N LYS A 37 2.03 9.89 3.18
CA LYS A 37 1.12 9.15 2.30
C LYS A 37 0.20 10.12 1.59
N TYR A 38 0.26 10.12 0.27
CA TYR A 38 -0.49 11.02 -0.59
C TYR A 38 -1.26 10.22 -1.64
N VAL A 39 -2.47 10.68 -1.95
CA VAL A 39 -3.31 10.14 -3.01
C VAL A 39 -3.88 11.29 -3.84
N GLY A 40 -3.98 11.09 -5.15
CA GLY A 40 -4.40 12.12 -6.08
C GLY A 40 -4.39 11.63 -7.51
N LEU A 41 -4.03 12.54 -8.42
CA LEU A 41 -4.05 12.31 -9.85
C LEU A 41 -2.70 12.69 -10.48
N ILE A 42 -2.26 11.88 -11.45
CA ILE A 42 -1.37 12.29 -12.52
C ILE A 42 -2.23 12.94 -13.60
N LYS A 43 -1.90 14.17 -14.00
CA LYS A 43 -2.59 14.92 -15.05
C LYS A 43 -1.68 15.03 -16.27
N ILE A 44 -2.12 14.47 -17.39
CA ILE A 44 -1.41 14.50 -18.68
C ILE A 44 -2.28 15.22 -19.72
N LYS A 45 -1.72 16.24 -20.39
CA LYS A 45 -2.36 16.97 -21.50
C LYS A 45 -3.83 17.38 -21.21
N ASP A 46 -4.07 17.88 -19.98
CA ASP A 46 -5.36 18.36 -19.44
C ASP A 46 -6.56 17.41 -19.40
N THR A 47 -6.50 16.26 -20.09
CA THR A 47 -7.65 15.37 -20.30
C THR A 47 -7.46 14.00 -19.66
N LEU A 48 -6.23 13.49 -19.62
CA LEU A 48 -5.94 12.19 -19.02
C LEU A 48 -5.61 12.36 -17.54
N MET A 49 -6.44 11.78 -16.68
CA MET A 49 -6.27 11.78 -15.23
C MET A 49 -6.13 10.36 -14.72
N ILE A 50 -4.93 10.00 -14.25
CA ILE A 50 -4.63 8.66 -13.73
C ILE A 50 -4.55 8.74 -12.21
N LYS A 51 -5.29 7.87 -11.51
CA LYS A 51 -5.22 7.79 -10.04
C LYS A 51 -3.80 7.39 -9.62
N TYR A 52 -3.22 8.16 -8.71
CA TYR A 52 -1.85 7.96 -8.26
C TYR A 52 -1.76 8.04 -6.74
N ARG A 53 -0.94 7.17 -6.17
CA ARG A 53 -0.59 7.16 -4.74
C ARG A 53 0.91 7.17 -4.60
N VAL A 54 1.42 7.91 -3.62
CA VAL A 54 2.82 7.86 -3.24
C VAL A 54 2.92 7.81 -1.72
N GLU A 55 3.75 6.92 -1.22
CA GLU A 55 4.10 6.80 0.19
C GLU A 55 5.61 6.74 0.32
N PHE A 56 6.19 7.52 1.23
CA PHE A 56 7.62 7.52 1.42
C PHE A 56 8.01 7.82 2.87
N ASP A 57 9.20 7.36 3.21
CA ASP A 57 9.91 7.74 4.42
C ASP A 57 11.09 8.64 4.04
N GLU A 58 11.44 9.54 4.94
CA GLU A 58 12.58 10.45 4.81
C GLU A 58 13.55 10.16 5.96
N SER A 59 14.82 10.01 5.62
CA SER A 59 15.91 9.84 6.59
C SER A 59 17.15 10.54 6.05
N ASP A 60 17.63 11.55 6.78
CA ASP A 60 18.85 12.32 6.46
C ASP A 60 18.86 12.88 5.03
N GLY A 61 17.72 13.40 4.57
CA GLY A 61 17.50 13.95 3.24
C GLY A 61 17.28 12.91 2.14
N VAL A 62 17.33 11.61 2.46
CA VAL A 62 17.09 10.52 1.51
C VAL A 62 15.64 10.06 1.59
N ILE A 63 15.01 9.93 0.42
CA ILE A 63 13.62 9.48 0.29
C ILE A 63 13.60 8.05 -0.26
N SER A 64 12.82 7.19 0.39
CA SER A 64 12.54 5.84 -0.09
C SER A 64 11.08 5.47 0.17
N GLY A 65 10.49 4.67 -0.70
CA GLY A 65 9.09 4.30 -0.55
C GLY A 65 8.50 3.64 -1.78
N PHE A 66 7.20 3.84 -1.98
CA PHE A 66 6.46 3.26 -3.10
C PHE A 66 5.49 4.24 -3.73
N SER A 67 5.30 4.09 -5.03
CA SER A 67 4.18 4.64 -5.78
C SER A 67 3.20 3.55 -6.20
N ILE A 68 1.95 3.94 -6.47
CA ILE A 68 0.97 3.12 -7.18
C ILE A 68 0.29 3.98 -8.23
N SER A 69 0.50 3.66 -9.50
CA SER A 69 -0.24 4.23 -10.63
C SER A 69 -1.47 3.41 -10.95
N ASP A 70 -2.45 4.07 -11.58
CA ASP A 70 -3.78 3.54 -11.86
C ASP A 70 -4.40 2.79 -10.66
N LEU A 71 -4.34 3.42 -9.48
CA LEU A 71 -4.78 2.82 -8.22
C LEU A 71 -6.21 2.26 -8.30
N GLY A 72 -6.35 0.94 -8.13
CA GLY A 72 -7.59 0.18 -8.24
C GLY A 72 -8.15 0.01 -9.66
N GLY A 73 -7.40 0.41 -10.69
CA GLY A 73 -7.74 0.28 -12.10
C GLY A 73 -7.22 -1.03 -12.73
N GLU A 74 -7.34 -1.11 -14.05
CA GLU A 74 -6.97 -2.30 -14.86
C GLU A 74 -5.46 -2.40 -15.10
N HIS A 75 -4.75 -1.28 -14.98
CA HIS A 75 -3.31 -1.15 -15.22
C HIS A 75 -2.54 -0.77 -13.95
N GLU A 76 -3.09 -1.11 -12.77
CA GLU A 76 -2.47 -0.82 -11.49
C GLU A 76 -1.02 -1.32 -11.46
N THR A 77 -0.09 -0.42 -11.16
CA THR A 77 1.35 -0.72 -11.11
C THR A 77 1.93 -0.14 -9.85
N LYS A 78 2.62 -0.97 -9.06
CA LYS A 78 3.34 -0.53 -7.87
C LYS A 78 4.83 -0.51 -8.15
N SER A 79 5.46 0.62 -7.88
CA SER A 79 6.89 0.82 -8.08
C SER A 79 7.57 1.27 -6.79
N LYS A 80 8.84 0.91 -6.61
CA LYS A 80 9.72 1.54 -5.63
C LYS A 80 10.05 2.94 -6.11
N ILE A 81 10.12 3.87 -5.18
CA ILE A 81 10.64 5.21 -5.42
C ILE A 81 11.91 5.46 -4.62
N SER A 82 12.78 6.28 -5.19
CA SER A 82 13.99 6.80 -4.55
C SER A 82 14.16 8.26 -4.92
N GLY A 83 14.64 9.07 -3.96
CA GLY A 83 14.76 10.50 -4.17
C GLY A 83 15.45 11.22 -3.02
N PHE A 84 15.28 12.53 -3.00
CA PHE A 84 15.89 13.40 -2.02
C PHE A 84 14.91 14.47 -1.55
N TYR A 85 15.05 14.86 -0.29
CA TYR A 85 14.39 16.02 0.31
C TYR A 85 15.44 17.01 0.82
N ASP A 86 15.38 18.23 0.30
CA ASP A 86 16.21 19.35 0.75
C ASP A 86 15.42 20.16 1.79
N GLU A 87 15.82 20.08 3.07
CA GLU A 87 15.12 20.75 4.17
C GLU A 87 15.24 22.28 4.10
N GLU A 88 16.39 22.79 3.67
CA GLU A 88 16.65 24.24 3.57
C GLU A 88 15.79 24.86 2.47
N LYS A 89 15.76 24.23 1.30
CA LYS A 89 14.98 24.69 0.15
C LYS A 89 13.50 24.28 0.23
N LYS A 90 13.16 23.32 1.09
CA LYS A 90 11.84 22.66 1.15
C LYS A 90 11.46 22.12 -0.22
N GLU A 91 12.35 21.32 -0.77
CA GLU A 91 12.21 20.74 -2.10
C GLU A 91 12.23 19.22 -2.02
N LEU A 92 11.24 18.58 -2.64
CA LEU A 92 11.15 17.14 -2.80
C LEU A 92 11.45 16.77 -4.24
N SER A 93 12.23 15.72 -4.42
CA SER A 93 12.44 15.03 -5.68
C SER A 93 12.34 13.53 -5.47
N PHE A 94 11.78 12.81 -6.45
CA PHE A 94 11.85 11.34 -6.47
C PHE A 94 11.65 10.81 -7.88
N LYS A 95 12.12 9.58 -8.11
CA LYS A 95 11.84 8.80 -9.31
C LYS A 95 11.40 7.40 -8.95
N GLU A 96 10.55 6.82 -9.79
CA GLU A 96 10.31 5.38 -9.79
C GLU A 96 11.56 4.65 -10.32
N VAL A 97 11.95 3.56 -9.65
CA VAL A 97 13.23 2.87 -9.93
C VAL A 97 13.11 1.37 -10.17
N GLU A 98 12.02 0.74 -9.71
CA GLU A 98 11.83 -0.71 -9.82
C GLU A 98 10.33 -1.03 -9.70
N ILE A 99 9.78 -1.83 -10.61
CA ILE A 99 8.40 -2.30 -10.50
C ILE A 99 8.33 -3.51 -9.57
N ILE A 100 7.46 -3.43 -8.57
CA ILE A 100 7.15 -4.52 -7.65
C ILE A 100 6.11 -5.46 -8.27
N TYR A 101 5.03 -4.89 -8.80
CA TYR A 101 4.02 -5.62 -9.56
C TYR A 101 3.31 -4.70 -10.56
N THR A 102 2.71 -5.29 -11.58
CA THR A 102 1.84 -4.59 -12.53
C THR A 102 0.70 -5.49 -13.00
N LYS A 103 -0.45 -4.89 -13.27
CA LYS A 103 -1.58 -5.53 -13.95
C LYS A 103 -1.61 -5.24 -15.45
N SER A 104 -0.75 -4.32 -15.89
CA SER A 104 -0.59 -4.03 -17.31
C SER A 104 -0.03 -5.26 -18.03
N PRO A 105 -0.40 -5.46 -19.31
CA PRO A 105 0.23 -6.48 -20.14
C PRO A 105 1.75 -6.31 -20.14
N VAL A 106 2.47 -7.43 -19.99
CA VAL A 106 3.94 -7.45 -19.93
C VAL A 106 4.49 -8.33 -21.04
N SER A 107 5.42 -7.81 -21.83
CA SER A 107 6.22 -8.60 -22.78
C SER A 107 7.39 -9.26 -22.05
N LEU A 108 7.67 -10.53 -22.32
CA LEU A 108 8.83 -11.22 -21.71
C LEU A 108 10.17 -10.76 -22.28
N ASP A 109 10.15 -10.05 -23.41
CA ASP A 109 11.33 -9.60 -24.13
C ASP A 109 11.62 -8.11 -23.92
N ASP A 110 10.66 -7.36 -23.36
CA ASP A 110 10.79 -5.93 -23.09
C ASP A 110 9.98 -5.54 -21.84
N PHE A 111 10.71 -5.26 -20.76
CA PHE A 111 10.16 -4.85 -19.47
C PHE A 111 10.32 -3.34 -19.25
N ASP A 112 10.21 -2.52 -20.29
CA ASP A 112 10.31 -1.07 -20.14
C ASP A 112 8.95 -0.40 -19.91
N PHE A 113 8.88 0.39 -18.84
CA PHE A 113 7.71 1.12 -18.42
C PHE A 113 8.04 2.59 -18.28
N CYS A 114 7.06 3.43 -18.56
CA CYS A 114 7.15 4.86 -18.39
C CYS A 114 7.12 5.22 -16.89
N ASN A 115 8.28 5.44 -16.30
CA ASN A 115 8.48 5.74 -14.89
C ASN A 115 8.26 7.23 -14.60
N VAL A 116 7.68 7.57 -13.45
CA VAL A 116 7.49 8.95 -12.98
C VAL A 116 8.78 9.50 -12.36
N HIS A 117 9.24 10.66 -12.83
CA HIS A 117 10.36 11.42 -12.28
C HIS A 117 9.88 12.82 -11.86
N LEU A 118 9.66 13.01 -10.56
CA LEU A 118 9.42 14.33 -9.96
C LEU A 118 10.78 14.98 -9.71
N GLU A 119 11.19 15.89 -10.59
CA GLU A 119 12.54 16.48 -10.51
C GLU A 119 12.63 17.53 -9.39
N HIS A 120 11.66 18.44 -9.28
CA HIS A 120 11.63 19.45 -8.22
C HIS A 120 10.20 19.82 -7.85
N SER A 121 9.86 19.68 -6.57
CA SER A 121 8.57 20.11 -6.02
C SER A 121 8.78 20.90 -4.74
N LYS A 122 8.26 22.13 -4.68
CA LYS A 122 8.19 22.89 -3.43
C LYS A 122 7.25 22.17 -2.48
N PHE A 123 7.82 21.59 -1.44
CA PHE A 123 7.12 20.68 -0.56
C PHE A 123 7.69 20.76 0.86
N LYS A 124 6.82 20.74 1.86
CA LYS A 124 7.20 20.64 3.26
C LYS A 124 6.78 19.26 3.76
N LEU A 125 7.68 18.53 4.43
CA LEU A 125 7.33 17.26 5.07
C LEU A 125 6.08 17.41 5.96
N GLY A 126 5.17 16.44 5.85
CA GLY A 126 3.86 16.47 6.52
C GLY A 126 2.85 17.49 5.99
N SER A 127 3.10 18.10 4.82
CA SER A 127 2.12 18.96 4.13
C SER A 127 0.83 18.19 3.82
N ASP A 128 -0.31 18.90 3.81
CA ASP A 128 -1.58 18.32 3.35
C ASP A 128 -1.64 18.09 1.83
N LYS A 129 -0.69 18.67 1.07
CA LYS A 129 -0.66 18.65 -0.39
C LYS A 129 0.75 18.36 -0.90
N LEU A 130 0.79 17.62 -2.00
CA LEU A 130 1.97 17.41 -2.82
C LEU A 130 1.58 17.73 -4.26
N MET A 131 2.26 18.71 -4.85
CA MET A 131 2.03 19.15 -6.23
C MET A 131 3.36 19.38 -6.93
N GLY A 132 3.45 19.05 -8.20
CA GLY A 132 4.67 19.33 -8.98
C GLY A 132 4.64 18.67 -10.34
N ASP A 133 5.44 19.23 -11.24
CA ASP A 133 5.61 18.70 -12.58
C ASP A 133 6.52 17.47 -12.54
N PHE A 134 6.13 16.43 -13.28
CA PHE A 134 6.95 15.24 -13.45
C PHE A 134 7.27 15.02 -14.93
N LYS A 135 8.38 14.32 -15.14
CA LYS A 135 8.73 13.74 -16.41
C LYS A 135 8.60 12.24 -16.35
N GLY A 136 7.91 11.67 -17.31
CA GLY A 136 7.84 10.24 -17.55
C GLY A 136 9.05 9.84 -18.37
N LYS A 137 9.83 8.86 -17.91
CA LYS A 137 10.99 8.36 -18.65
C LYS A 137 11.00 6.83 -18.66
N PHE A 138 11.43 6.26 -19.78
CA PHE A 138 11.79 4.85 -19.89
C PHE A 138 13.10 4.56 -19.14
N SER A 139 13.44 3.29 -19.02
CA SER A 139 14.65 2.84 -18.32
C SER A 139 15.95 3.36 -18.96
N ASP A 140 15.93 3.61 -20.27
CA ASP A 140 17.01 4.23 -21.05
C ASP A 140 17.09 5.76 -20.91
N GLY A 141 16.13 6.36 -20.19
CA GLY A 141 16.03 7.80 -19.96
C GLY A 141 15.25 8.58 -21.02
N VAL A 142 14.78 7.93 -22.08
CA VAL A 142 13.95 8.57 -23.12
C VAL A 142 12.63 9.03 -22.49
N GLU A 143 12.28 10.31 -22.72
CA GLU A 143 11.02 10.87 -22.22
C GLU A 143 9.82 10.22 -22.94
N CYS A 144 8.88 9.71 -22.17
CA CYS A 144 7.65 9.09 -22.67
C CYS A 144 6.43 10.00 -22.52
N VAL A 145 6.24 10.62 -21.34
CA VAL A 145 5.10 11.53 -21.11
C VAL A 145 5.42 12.52 -20.01
N ASN A 146 5.01 13.78 -20.14
CA ASN A 146 5.19 14.79 -19.10
C ASN A 146 3.82 15.21 -18.56
N GLY A 147 3.78 15.62 -17.29
CA GLY A 147 2.52 16.01 -16.65
C GLY A 147 2.71 16.58 -15.25
N GLU A 148 1.60 16.68 -14.52
CA GLU A 148 1.55 17.25 -13.17
C GLU A 148 1.01 16.23 -12.17
N LEU A 149 1.63 16.15 -11.00
CA LEU A 149 1.08 15.49 -9.83
C LEU A 149 0.19 16.46 -9.05
N VAL A 150 -1.05 16.07 -8.79
CA VAL A 150 -1.97 16.85 -7.95
C VAL A 150 -2.51 15.96 -6.84
N MET A 151 -1.90 16.06 -5.66
CA MET A 151 -2.13 15.11 -4.57
C MET A 151 -2.50 15.78 -3.25
N SER A 152 -3.23 15.03 -2.42
CA SER A 152 -3.55 15.39 -1.03
C SER A 152 -3.11 14.28 -0.09
N SER A 153 -2.75 14.64 1.15
CA SER A 153 -2.44 13.64 2.17
C SER A 153 -3.64 12.72 2.38
N VAL A 154 -3.38 11.43 2.58
CA VAL A 154 -4.44 10.42 2.79
C VAL A 154 -5.30 10.80 3.99
N GLU A 155 -4.70 11.35 5.05
CA GLU A 155 -5.41 11.85 6.22
C GLU A 155 -6.40 12.99 5.86
N LYS A 156 -5.97 13.94 5.01
CA LYS A 156 -6.83 15.04 4.55
C LYS A 156 -8.01 14.54 3.72
N VAL A 157 -7.76 13.56 2.85
CA VAL A 157 -8.82 12.93 2.04
C VAL A 157 -9.82 12.22 2.94
N ALA A 158 -9.36 11.42 3.90
CA ALA A 158 -10.22 10.73 4.87
C ALA A 158 -11.08 11.73 5.70
N LYS A 159 -10.49 12.85 6.15
CA LYS A 159 -11.22 13.93 6.83
C LYS A 159 -12.30 14.57 5.95
N ARG A 160 -12.06 14.73 4.64
CA ARG A 160 -13.06 15.27 3.70
C ARG A 160 -14.20 14.27 3.47
N VAL A 161 -13.88 12.99 3.24
CA VAL A 161 -14.88 11.94 3.03
C VAL A 161 -15.77 11.76 4.25
N SER A 162 -15.20 11.75 5.46
CA SER A 162 -15.99 11.65 6.70
C SER A 162 -16.93 12.84 6.92
N LYS A 163 -16.49 14.07 6.62
CA LYS A 163 -17.35 15.27 6.65
C LYS A 163 -18.47 15.17 5.62
N PHE A 164 -18.17 14.71 4.41
CA PHE A 164 -19.18 14.51 3.36
C PHE A 164 -20.21 13.45 3.76
N SER A 165 -19.77 12.28 4.22
CA SER A 165 -20.64 11.20 4.69
C SER A 165 -21.59 11.67 5.81
N LYS A 166 -21.08 12.42 6.80
CA LYS A 166 -21.91 13.04 7.86
C LYS A 166 -22.98 14.00 7.32
N LYS A 167 -22.69 14.75 6.26
CA LYS A 167 -23.67 15.64 5.61
C LYS A 167 -24.73 14.85 4.86
N VAL A 168 -24.31 13.80 4.12
CA VAL A 168 -25.23 12.93 3.39
C VAL A 168 -26.18 12.20 4.32
N GLN A 169 -25.67 11.65 5.44
CA GLN A 169 -26.50 10.96 6.43
C GLN A 169 -27.58 11.85 7.05
N LYS A 170 -27.29 13.14 7.25
CA LYS A 170 -28.25 14.13 7.78
C LYS A 170 -29.23 14.65 6.74
N SER A 171 -29.00 14.40 5.45
CA SER A 171 -29.85 14.92 4.38
C SER A 171 -31.14 14.12 4.27
N ARG A 172 -32.28 14.82 4.38
CA ARG A 172 -33.62 14.23 4.12
C ARG A 172 -33.89 14.02 2.63
N LYS A 173 -33.08 14.61 1.74
CA LYS A 173 -33.26 14.56 0.27
C LYS A 173 -32.51 13.39 -0.39
N ILE A 174 -31.78 12.59 0.39
CA ILE A 174 -31.00 11.46 -0.13
C ILE A 174 -31.68 10.18 0.33
N GLU A 175 -31.87 9.25 -0.59
CA GLU A 175 -32.42 7.93 -0.31
C GLU A 175 -31.56 7.15 0.68
N ASP A 176 -32.22 6.32 1.49
CA ASP A 176 -31.54 5.54 2.51
C ASP A 176 -30.58 4.50 1.91
N SER A 177 -30.88 3.99 0.70
CA SER A 177 -29.99 3.13 -0.10
C SER A 177 -28.60 3.75 -0.34
N ILE A 178 -28.54 5.05 -0.65
CA ILE A 178 -27.30 5.79 -0.87
C ILE A 178 -26.59 6.07 0.46
N LYS A 179 -27.35 6.38 1.52
CA LYS A 179 -26.78 6.59 2.86
C LYS A 179 -26.13 5.31 3.37
N ASP A 180 -26.75 4.16 3.15
CA ASP A 180 -26.25 2.86 3.59
C ASP A 180 -24.96 2.47 2.87
N ARG A 181 -24.87 2.73 1.56
CA ARG A 181 -23.61 2.57 0.80
C ARG A 181 -22.46 3.42 1.36
N LEU A 182 -22.74 4.59 1.94
CA LEU A 182 -21.75 5.50 2.50
C LEU A 182 -21.42 5.25 3.98
N LYS A 183 -22.20 4.43 4.70
CA LYS A 183 -21.97 4.09 6.12
C LYS A 183 -20.74 3.20 6.35
N GLY A 184 -20.17 2.61 5.29
CA GLY A 184 -19.03 1.67 5.38
C GLY A 184 -17.78 2.06 4.59
N VAL A 185 -17.71 3.25 3.97
CA VAL A 185 -16.54 3.63 3.15
C VAL A 185 -15.34 3.92 4.06
N LYS A 186 -14.53 2.88 4.30
CA LYS A 186 -13.20 3.02 4.88
C LYS A 186 -12.22 3.31 3.75
N VAL A 187 -12.04 4.60 3.47
CA VAL A 187 -11.10 5.10 2.44
C VAL A 187 -9.72 4.48 2.60
N LEU A 188 -9.25 4.32 3.85
CA LEU A 188 -7.95 3.72 4.15
C LEU A 188 -7.87 2.26 3.68
N ASP A 189 -8.89 1.46 3.95
CA ASP A 189 -8.91 0.03 3.61
C ASP A 189 -8.90 -0.16 2.08
N THR A 190 -9.62 0.68 1.34
CA THR A 190 -9.62 0.65 -0.14
C THR A 190 -8.32 1.09 -0.81
N LEU A 191 -7.47 1.84 -0.10
CA LEU A 191 -6.20 2.36 -0.64
C LEU A 191 -5.02 1.41 -0.40
N ASN A 192 -5.21 0.32 0.36
CA ASN A 192 -4.12 -0.47 0.92
C ASN A 192 -4.00 -1.89 0.37
N LEU A 193 -4.97 -2.38 -0.42
CA LEU A 193 -4.98 -3.76 -0.93
C LEU A 193 -5.12 -3.80 -2.45
N ASN A 194 -4.21 -4.51 -3.10
CA ASN A 194 -4.37 -4.91 -4.50
C ASN A 194 -5.44 -6.00 -4.57
N VAL A 195 -6.56 -5.71 -5.24
CA VAL A 195 -7.67 -6.66 -5.41
C VAL A 195 -7.48 -7.44 -6.70
N LEU A 196 -7.46 -8.77 -6.61
CA LEU A 196 -7.38 -9.68 -7.75
C LEU A 196 -8.79 -10.04 -8.22
N LYS A 197 -9.13 -9.61 -9.43
CA LYS A 197 -10.44 -9.82 -10.05
C LYS A 197 -10.41 -11.00 -11.03
N LYS A 198 -11.61 -11.39 -11.48
CA LYS A 198 -11.82 -12.41 -12.51
C LYS A 198 -10.99 -12.11 -13.76
N ASP A 199 -10.31 -13.13 -14.26
CA ASP A 199 -9.54 -13.15 -15.51
C ASP A 199 -8.42 -12.10 -15.59
N GLU A 200 -8.12 -11.45 -14.46
CA GLU A 200 -7.02 -10.50 -14.31
C GLU A 200 -5.69 -11.25 -14.14
N VAL A 201 -4.61 -10.62 -14.61
CA VAL A 201 -3.25 -11.11 -14.43
C VAL A 201 -2.47 -10.03 -13.68
N THR A 202 -1.92 -10.39 -12.52
CA THR A 202 -0.94 -9.56 -11.81
C THR A 202 0.45 -10.14 -12.05
N SER A 203 1.30 -9.39 -12.73
CA SER A 203 2.70 -9.74 -12.95
C SER A 203 3.55 -9.25 -11.78
N VAL A 204 4.35 -10.14 -11.21
CA VAL A 204 5.31 -9.87 -10.12
C VAL A 204 6.69 -10.20 -10.65
N PHE A 205 7.64 -9.30 -10.43
CA PHE A 205 8.99 -9.48 -10.91
C PHE A 205 9.92 -9.93 -9.79
N THR A 206 10.79 -10.91 -10.07
CA THR A 206 11.67 -11.49 -9.05
C THR A 206 13.03 -11.91 -9.61
N LYS A 207 14.05 -11.87 -8.74
CA LYS A 207 15.35 -12.52 -8.96
C LYS A 207 15.48 -13.84 -8.18
N SER A 208 14.51 -14.13 -7.32
CA SER A 208 14.53 -15.28 -6.42
C SER A 208 14.24 -16.57 -7.18
N LYS A 209 14.87 -17.67 -6.73
CA LYS A 209 14.58 -19.02 -7.24
C LYS A 209 13.39 -19.67 -6.55
N LEU A 210 12.94 -19.11 -5.44
CA LEU A 210 11.85 -19.62 -4.61
C LEU A 210 11.05 -18.44 -4.07
N MET A 211 9.74 -18.50 -4.24
CA MET A 211 8.77 -17.52 -3.77
C MET A 211 7.88 -18.14 -2.70
N LYS A 212 7.48 -17.37 -1.69
CA LYS A 212 6.57 -17.84 -0.64
C LYS A 212 5.21 -17.19 -0.79
N PHE A 213 4.17 -18.01 -0.82
CA PHE A 213 2.78 -17.58 -0.88
C PHE A 213 2.11 -17.96 0.44
N TYR A 214 1.59 -16.97 1.16
CA TYR A 214 0.76 -17.21 2.33
C TYR A 214 -0.70 -16.96 1.97
N ILE A 215 -1.53 -17.97 2.18
CA ILE A 215 -2.96 -17.95 1.86
C ILE A 215 -3.75 -18.07 3.15
N TYR A 216 -4.63 -17.10 3.40
CA TYR A 216 -5.44 -17.02 4.62
C TYR A 216 -6.64 -16.10 4.48
N ASP A 217 -7.53 -16.16 5.48
CA ASP A 217 -8.69 -15.27 5.60
C ASP A 217 -8.27 -13.89 6.11
N GLY A 218 -8.58 -12.84 5.36
CA GLY A 218 -8.33 -11.45 5.77
C GLY A 218 -9.46 -10.78 6.54
N GLY A 219 -10.60 -11.46 6.70
CA GLY A 219 -11.86 -10.92 7.16
C GLY A 219 -12.59 -11.83 8.12
N LYS A 220 -13.88 -12.07 7.84
CA LYS A 220 -14.75 -12.90 8.67
C LYS A 220 -14.80 -14.29 8.06
N ILE A 221 -14.40 -15.31 8.83
CA ILE A 221 -14.47 -16.71 8.42
C ILE A 221 -15.89 -17.04 7.94
N ASP A 222 -16.01 -17.31 6.64
CA ASP A 222 -17.29 -17.64 6.00
C ASP A 222 -17.24 -18.92 5.17
N ASN A 223 -16.15 -19.70 5.28
CA ASN A 223 -15.93 -21.00 4.63
C ASN A 223 -15.65 -20.93 3.12
N ASP A 224 -15.02 -19.87 2.67
CA ASP A 224 -14.39 -19.81 1.36
C ASP A 224 -13.47 -20.99 1.07
N GLU A 225 -13.47 -21.47 -0.19
CA GLU A 225 -12.61 -22.57 -0.64
C GLU A 225 -11.91 -22.23 -1.94
N VAL A 226 -10.61 -22.52 -2.02
CA VAL A 226 -9.79 -22.22 -3.21
C VAL A 226 -8.99 -23.41 -3.68
N THR A 227 -8.73 -23.47 -4.98
CA THR A 227 -7.69 -24.31 -5.58
C THR A 227 -6.60 -23.43 -6.16
N VAL A 228 -5.34 -23.82 -5.94
CA VAL A 228 -4.16 -23.13 -6.46
C VAL A 228 -3.38 -24.06 -7.37
N LEU A 229 -3.05 -23.55 -8.55
CA LEU A 229 -2.28 -24.26 -9.56
C LEU A 229 -0.99 -23.49 -9.83
N GLN A 230 0.12 -24.22 -9.97
CA GLN A 230 1.37 -23.72 -10.53
C GLN A 230 1.52 -24.30 -11.93
N ASP A 231 1.60 -23.43 -12.95
CA ASP A 231 1.75 -23.82 -14.34
C ASP A 231 0.74 -24.90 -14.79
N GLY A 232 -0.51 -24.76 -14.31
CA GLY A 232 -1.60 -25.70 -14.57
C GLY A 232 -1.60 -26.97 -13.72
N LYS A 233 -0.59 -27.20 -12.88
CA LYS A 233 -0.54 -28.32 -11.93
C LYS A 233 -1.06 -27.90 -10.56
N ILE A 234 -1.98 -28.66 -9.99
CA ILE A 234 -2.55 -28.39 -8.67
C ILE A 234 -1.46 -28.52 -7.59
N ILE A 235 -1.30 -27.46 -6.79
CA ILE A 235 -0.40 -27.42 -5.62
C ILE A 235 -1.17 -27.25 -4.30
N LEU A 236 -2.43 -26.84 -4.37
CA LEU A 236 -3.37 -26.78 -3.26
C LEU A 236 -4.77 -27.06 -3.79
N LEU A 237 -5.42 -28.14 -3.32
CA LEU A 237 -6.73 -28.58 -3.82
C LEU A 237 -7.82 -28.30 -2.79
N ASN A 238 -8.92 -27.66 -3.22
CA ASN A 238 -10.14 -27.46 -2.42
C ASN A 238 -9.85 -27.03 -0.97
N TYR A 239 -8.92 -26.11 -0.80
CA TYR A 239 -8.48 -25.70 0.51
C TYR A 239 -9.46 -24.70 1.08
N LYS A 240 -10.06 -25.09 2.21
CA LYS A 240 -10.91 -24.23 3.01
C LYS A 240 -10.06 -23.17 3.70
N ILE A 241 -10.36 -21.91 3.39
CA ILE A 241 -9.67 -20.75 3.91
C ILE A 241 -9.90 -20.66 5.43
N SER A 242 -8.85 -20.24 6.14
CA SER A 242 -8.86 -20.04 7.58
C SER A 242 -7.95 -18.88 7.97
N GLU A 243 -8.06 -18.40 9.21
CA GLU A 243 -7.16 -17.37 9.76
C GLU A 243 -5.68 -17.81 9.80
N LYS A 244 -5.42 -19.13 9.85
CA LYS A 244 -4.06 -19.64 9.87
C LYS A 244 -3.45 -19.57 8.47
N LYS A 245 -2.32 -18.85 8.37
CA LYS A 245 -1.52 -18.76 7.15
C LYS A 245 -1.08 -20.14 6.65
N LYS A 246 -1.58 -20.52 5.47
CA LYS A 246 -1.08 -21.66 4.69
C LYS A 246 0.07 -21.20 3.82
N LEU A 247 1.27 -21.70 4.08
CA LEU A 247 2.45 -21.47 3.24
C LEU A 247 2.44 -22.43 2.05
N LEU A 248 2.62 -21.89 0.85
CA LEU A 248 3.02 -22.60 -0.37
C LEU A 248 4.38 -22.06 -0.81
N GLU A 249 5.33 -22.94 -1.03
CA GLU A 249 6.63 -22.60 -1.60
C GLU A 249 6.59 -22.88 -3.10
N VAL A 250 6.85 -21.85 -3.90
CA VAL A 250 6.74 -21.87 -5.36
C VAL A 250 8.13 -21.73 -5.97
N PRO A 251 8.71 -22.81 -6.53
CA PRO A 251 9.96 -22.73 -7.26
C PRO A 251 9.79 -21.93 -8.55
N VAL A 252 10.69 -20.98 -8.81
CA VAL A 252 10.72 -20.15 -10.02
C VAL A 252 11.87 -20.62 -10.91
N ALA A 253 11.59 -21.69 -11.67
CA ALA A 253 12.57 -22.32 -12.55
C ALA A 253 12.67 -21.62 -13.91
N ASN A 254 11.54 -21.24 -14.48
CA ASN A 254 11.42 -20.67 -15.82
C ASN A 254 11.43 -19.15 -15.80
N LYS A 255 11.54 -18.52 -17.00
CA LYS A 255 11.35 -17.06 -17.16
C LYS A 255 9.98 -16.59 -16.67
N LYS A 256 8.97 -17.45 -16.78
CA LYS A 256 7.61 -17.21 -16.34
C LYS A 256 7.08 -18.43 -15.59
N THR A 257 6.48 -18.20 -14.42
CA THR A 257 5.72 -19.18 -13.66
C THR A 257 4.35 -18.59 -13.35
N THR A 258 3.27 -19.26 -13.75
CA THR A 258 1.90 -18.78 -13.55
C THR A 258 1.26 -19.47 -12.35
N ILE A 259 0.86 -18.69 -11.35
CA ILE A 259 0.01 -19.14 -10.26
C ILE A 259 -1.44 -18.80 -10.61
N THR A 260 -2.29 -19.81 -10.72
CA THR A 260 -3.73 -19.64 -10.92
C THR A 260 -4.46 -19.93 -9.62
N ILE A 261 -5.34 -19.01 -9.22
CA ILE A 261 -6.22 -19.17 -8.07
C ILE A 261 -7.64 -19.30 -8.59
N ILE A 262 -8.33 -20.36 -8.17
CA ILE A 262 -9.72 -20.66 -8.54
C ILE A 262 -10.57 -20.65 -7.27
N ALA A 263 -11.66 -19.89 -7.28
CA ALA A 263 -12.63 -19.86 -6.20
C ALA A 263 -13.61 -21.04 -6.36
N ASN A 264 -13.44 -22.10 -5.57
CA ASN A 264 -14.34 -23.26 -5.61
C ASN A 264 -15.65 -23.03 -4.86
N SER A 265 -15.62 -22.14 -3.86
CA SER A 265 -16.76 -21.73 -3.04
C SER A 265 -16.59 -20.27 -2.62
N VAL A 266 -17.69 -19.54 -2.51
CA VAL A 266 -17.76 -18.15 -2.00
C VAL A 266 -18.20 -18.08 -0.54
N GLY A 267 -18.14 -19.22 0.15
CA GLY A 267 -18.55 -19.31 1.54
C GLY A 267 -20.02 -18.92 1.73
N ASN A 268 -20.26 -18.12 2.78
CA ASN A 268 -21.59 -17.65 3.14
C ASN A 268 -21.85 -16.19 2.74
N ILE A 269 -20.82 -15.41 2.36
CA ILE A 269 -20.94 -13.97 2.16
C ILE A 269 -20.33 -13.53 0.83
N GLY A 270 -21.18 -13.26 -0.15
CA GLY A 270 -20.79 -12.53 -1.35
C GLY A 270 -19.82 -13.30 -2.25
N THR A 271 -18.56 -12.89 -2.24
CA THR A 271 -17.48 -13.35 -3.14
C THR A 271 -16.37 -13.98 -2.33
N ASN A 272 -15.60 -14.88 -2.94
CA ASN A 272 -14.44 -15.47 -2.30
C ASN A 272 -13.36 -14.42 -2.01
N THR A 273 -13.08 -14.22 -0.72
CA THR A 273 -12.26 -13.14 -0.16
C THR A 273 -11.02 -13.72 0.53
N THR A 274 -10.08 -14.21 -0.28
CA THR A 274 -8.83 -14.80 0.16
C THR A 274 -7.70 -13.79 0.12
N VAL A 275 -6.94 -13.66 1.22
CA VAL A 275 -5.68 -12.92 1.19
C VAL A 275 -4.57 -13.81 0.66
N ILE A 276 -3.82 -13.29 -0.30
CA ILE A 276 -2.60 -13.90 -0.82
C ILE A 276 -1.46 -12.93 -0.59
N GLU A 277 -0.57 -13.27 0.33
CA GLU A 277 0.70 -12.57 0.55
C GLU A 277 1.81 -13.28 -0.23
N VAL A 278 2.35 -12.57 -1.21
CA VAL A 278 3.48 -13.00 -2.03
C VAL A 278 4.75 -12.37 -1.46
N VAL A 279 5.70 -13.20 -1.03
CA VAL A 279 6.96 -12.75 -0.42
C VAL A 279 8.12 -13.07 -1.36
N ASP A 280 8.85 -12.02 -1.74
CA ASP A 280 10.09 -12.05 -2.52
C ASP A 280 11.22 -11.34 -1.75
N GLY A 281 12.02 -12.10 -1.01
CA GLY A 281 13.05 -11.54 -0.14
C GLY A 281 12.45 -10.55 0.87
N ASN A 282 12.79 -9.27 0.72
CA ASN A 282 12.27 -8.18 1.56
C ASN A 282 10.97 -7.55 1.04
N ASN A 283 10.57 -7.85 -0.20
CA ASN A 283 9.33 -7.34 -0.78
C ASN A 283 8.17 -8.25 -0.36
N THR A 284 7.09 -7.66 0.14
CA THR A 284 5.83 -8.37 0.40
C THR A 284 4.71 -7.69 -0.36
N ILE A 285 4.01 -8.46 -1.18
CA ILE A 285 2.85 -8.02 -1.95
C ILE A 285 1.63 -8.68 -1.33
N LYS A 286 0.79 -7.87 -0.68
CA LYS A 286 -0.46 -8.33 -0.10
C LYS A 286 -1.59 -8.08 -1.09
N THR A 287 -2.27 -9.15 -1.48
CA THR A 287 -3.40 -9.09 -2.41
C THR A 287 -4.64 -9.73 -1.80
N LEU A 288 -5.81 -9.38 -2.32
CA LEU A 288 -7.11 -9.90 -1.89
C LEU A 288 -7.90 -10.37 -3.10
N THR A 289 -8.39 -11.60 -3.11
CA THR A 289 -9.28 -12.05 -4.18
C THR A 289 -10.67 -11.43 -4.03
N ASN A 290 -11.31 -11.19 -5.17
CA ASN A 290 -12.73 -10.90 -5.26
C ASN A 290 -13.28 -11.68 -6.45
N LEU A 291 -13.66 -12.94 -6.19
CA LEU A 291 -14.03 -13.92 -7.20
C LEU A 291 -15.39 -14.54 -6.88
N ASN A 292 -16.25 -14.69 -7.88
CA ASN A 292 -17.42 -15.56 -7.76
C ASN A 292 -17.01 -17.03 -7.82
N LYS A 293 -17.95 -17.93 -7.53
CA LYS A 293 -17.74 -19.36 -7.69
C LYS A 293 -17.30 -19.69 -9.13
N ASP A 294 -16.30 -20.56 -9.24
CA ASP A 294 -15.66 -21.05 -10.46
C ASP A 294 -14.88 -19.97 -11.24
N GLU A 295 -14.79 -18.74 -10.73
CA GLU A 295 -13.93 -17.71 -11.28
C GLU A 295 -12.48 -17.90 -10.86
N LYS A 296 -11.58 -17.35 -11.68
CA LYS A 296 -10.15 -17.46 -11.49
C LYS A 296 -9.44 -16.15 -11.71
N THR A 297 -8.28 -16.03 -11.11
CA THR A 297 -7.32 -14.95 -11.33
C THR A 297 -5.91 -15.53 -11.42
N LYS A 298 -4.97 -14.76 -11.97
CA LYS A 298 -3.59 -15.21 -12.18
C LYS A 298 -2.58 -14.26 -11.58
N ILE A 299 -1.53 -14.84 -11.02
CA ILE A 299 -0.30 -14.14 -10.65
C ILE A 299 0.82 -14.73 -11.51
N ASP A 300 1.36 -13.92 -12.41
CA ASP A 300 2.52 -14.31 -13.21
C ASP A 300 3.79 -13.88 -12.49
N ILE A 301 4.65 -14.83 -12.16
CA ILE A 301 5.97 -14.59 -11.59
C ILE A 301 6.95 -14.53 -12.75
N LEU A 302 7.53 -13.36 -12.97
CA LEU A 302 8.45 -13.07 -14.06
C LEU A 302 9.87 -12.97 -13.49
N LYS A 303 10.75 -13.84 -13.99
CA LYS A 303 12.12 -13.94 -13.51
C LYS A 303 13.06 -13.10 -14.38
N TYR A 304 13.78 -12.18 -13.74
CA TYR A 304 14.91 -11.45 -14.32
C TYR A 304 16.16 -12.33 -14.45
#